data_AF-A0A961AUK9-F1
#
_entry.id   AF-A0A961AUK9-F1
#
_cell.length_a   1.000
_cell.length_b   1.000
_cell.length_c   1.000
_cell.angle_alpha   90.00
_cell.angle_beta   90.00
_cell.angle_gamma   90.00
#
_symmetry.space_group_name_H-M   'P 1'
#
loop_
_entity.id
_entity.type
_entity.pdbx_description
1 polymer ?
#
loop_
_entity_poly.entity_id
_entity_poly.type
_entity_poly.pdbx_seq_one_letter_code
_entity_poly.pdbx_strand_id
1 'polypeptide(L)'
;MSKESIQGPLSALRNAGTVCGVCLVRGPEILVNLFPFSEARINDMVSAVDDIQTYFAQKNRKVDQMSFGYDGGCLCIVEDDEFRLIVMHMLADEVDFIAKASRAFLADFHLDLFAEQIASGN
;
A
#
# COMPACT_ATOMS: atom_id res chain seq x y z
N MET A 1 7.20 12.32 10.70
CA MET A 1 6.82 10.98 11.17
C MET A 1 8.04 10.09 11.23
N SER A 2 8.30 9.42 12.35
CA SER A 2 9.38 8.43 12.41
C SER A 2 8.96 7.16 11.68
N LYS A 3 9.90 6.41 11.10
CA LYS A 3 9.59 5.11 10.49
C LYS A 3 8.93 4.14 11.49
N GLU A 4 9.25 4.29 12.78
CA GLU A 4 8.72 3.49 13.89
C GLU A 4 7.22 3.73 14.14
N SER A 5 6.73 4.97 14.01
CA SER A 5 5.31 5.27 14.22
C SER A 5 4.41 4.73 13.10
N ILE A 6 4.97 4.57 11.89
CA ILE A 6 4.28 3.99 10.73
C ILE A 6 4.28 2.46 10.78
N GLN A 7 5.38 1.86 11.26
CA GLN A 7 5.54 0.40 11.29
C GLN A 7 4.55 -0.32 12.19
N GLY A 8 4.13 0.27 13.31
CA GLY A 8 3.18 -0.34 14.26
C GLY A 8 1.82 -0.63 13.62
N PRO A 9 1.09 0.38 13.11
CA PRO A 9 -0.20 0.17 12.46
C PRO A 9 -0.11 -0.70 11.20
N LEU A 10 0.97 -0.58 10.41
CA LEU A 10 1.23 -1.46 9.26
C LEU A 10 1.45 -2.93 9.67
N SER A 11 2.09 -3.16 10.82
CA SER A 11 2.24 -4.51 11.37
C SER A 11 0.91 -5.09 11.83
N ALA A 12 -0.03 -4.28 12.30
CA ALA A 12 -1.39 -4.72 12.58
C ALA A 12 -2.12 -5.16 11.30
N LEU A 13 -1.98 -4.39 10.20
CA LEU A 13 -2.51 -4.78 8.89
C LEU A 13 -1.88 -6.09 8.37
N ARG A 14 -0.58 -6.30 8.60
CA ARG A 14 0.09 -7.57 8.26
C ARG A 14 -0.49 -8.78 8.98
N ASN A 15 -1.04 -8.60 10.17
CA ASN A 15 -1.65 -9.68 10.94
C ASN A 15 -3.17 -9.84 10.67
N ALA A 16 -3.73 -9.09 9.70
CA ALA A 16 -5.13 -9.18 9.32
C ALA A 16 -5.34 -10.29 8.26
N GLY A 17 -6.29 -11.20 8.49
CA GLY A 17 -6.63 -12.27 7.54
C GLY A 17 -5.42 -13.12 7.16
N THR A 18 -5.23 -13.34 5.85
CA THR A 18 -4.09 -14.08 5.29
C THR A 18 -2.98 -13.20 4.72
N VAL A 19 -2.86 -11.95 5.19
CA VAL A 19 -1.80 -11.05 4.73
C VAL A 19 -0.43 -11.60 5.06
N CYS A 20 0.45 -11.62 4.06
CA CYS A 20 1.80 -12.16 4.16
C CYS A 20 2.88 -11.17 3.70
N GLY A 21 2.51 -10.01 3.16
CA GLY A 21 3.42 -8.93 2.85
C GLY A 21 2.68 -7.61 2.66
N VAL A 22 3.31 -6.50 3.08
CA VAL A 22 2.77 -5.15 2.90
C VAL A 22 3.89 -4.18 2.55
N CYS A 23 3.62 -3.26 1.62
CA CYS A 23 4.53 -2.17 1.26
C CYS A 23 3.73 -0.86 1.19
N LEU A 24 4.22 0.18 1.87
CA LEU A 24 3.72 1.55 1.74
C LEU A 24 4.68 2.34 0.87
N VAL A 25 4.15 2.98 -0.16
CA VAL A 25 4.91 3.70 -1.17
C VAL A 25 4.33 5.10 -1.37
N ARG A 26 5.18 6.08 -1.66
CA ARG A 26 4.82 7.43 -2.10
C ARG A 26 5.38 7.67 -3.50
N GLY A 27 4.54 7.68 -4.53
CA GLY A 27 5.00 7.61 -5.93
C GLY A 27 5.95 6.41 -6.14
N PRO A 28 7.20 6.61 -6.59
CA PRO A 28 8.19 5.53 -6.72
C PRO A 28 8.96 5.21 -5.42
N GLU A 29 8.81 6.02 -4.35
CA GLU A 29 9.60 5.88 -3.12
C GLU A 29 8.95 4.91 -2.13
N ILE A 30 9.68 3.85 -1.76
CA ILE A 30 9.25 2.91 -0.72
C ILE A 30 9.49 3.51 0.67
N LEU A 31 8.42 3.77 1.40
CA LEU A 31 8.48 4.29 2.77
C LEU A 31 8.67 3.17 3.80
N VAL A 32 7.90 2.09 3.63
CA VAL A 32 7.93 0.91 4.51
C VAL A 32 7.74 -0.35 3.68
N ASN A 33 8.57 -1.36 3.92
CA ASN A 33 8.48 -2.67 3.27
C ASN A 33 8.51 -3.77 4.33
N LEU A 34 7.44 -4.56 4.39
CA LEU A 34 7.27 -5.72 5.28
C LEU A 34 7.12 -7.03 4.50
N PHE A 35 7.49 -7.06 3.22
CA PHE A 35 7.52 -8.28 2.43
C PHE A 35 8.70 -9.18 2.80
N PRO A 36 8.53 -10.52 2.73
CA PRO A 36 9.60 -11.48 2.95
C PRO A 36 10.46 -11.70 1.68
N PHE A 37 10.66 -10.67 0.86
CA PHE A 37 11.38 -10.75 -0.41
C PHE A 37 12.58 -9.80 -0.44
N SER A 38 13.49 -10.01 -1.41
CA SER A 38 14.62 -9.11 -1.61
C SER A 38 14.16 -7.72 -2.06
N GLU A 39 14.92 -6.69 -1.67
CA GLU A 39 14.65 -5.31 -2.05
C GLU A 39 14.53 -5.13 -3.58
N ALA A 40 15.40 -5.78 -4.35
CA ALA A 40 15.33 -5.78 -5.81
C ALA A 40 13.96 -6.24 -6.34
N ARG A 41 13.41 -7.33 -5.78
CA ARG A 41 12.09 -7.83 -6.19
C ARG A 41 10.96 -6.86 -5.83
N ILE A 42 11.08 -6.17 -4.71
CA ILE A 42 10.08 -5.16 -4.30
C ILE A 42 10.16 -3.95 -5.20
N ASN A 43 11.37 -3.48 -5.55
CA ASN A 43 11.55 -2.40 -6.51
C ASN A 43 10.97 -2.75 -7.88
N ASP A 44 11.21 -3.97 -8.38
CA ASP A 44 10.63 -4.43 -9.64
C ASP A 44 9.09 -4.44 -9.59
N MET A 45 8.50 -4.92 -8.49
CA MET A 45 7.05 -4.91 -8.28
C MET A 45 6.49 -3.48 -8.25
N VAL A 46 7.13 -2.58 -7.50
CA VAL A 46 6.74 -1.16 -7.40
C VAL A 46 6.79 -0.50 -8.77
N SER A 47 7.87 -0.71 -9.52
CA SER A 47 8.00 -0.21 -10.90
C SER A 47 6.91 -0.76 -11.82
N ALA A 48 6.56 -2.04 -11.72
CA ALA A 48 5.49 -2.62 -12.52
C ALA A 48 4.12 -2.01 -12.19
N VAL A 49 3.85 -1.73 -10.91
CA VAL A 49 2.62 -1.04 -10.49
C VAL A 49 2.60 0.40 -11.02
N ASP A 50 3.74 1.12 -10.98
CA ASP A 50 3.87 2.46 -11.56
C ASP A 50 3.54 2.51 -13.06
N ASP A 51 4.02 1.52 -13.82
CA ASP A 51 3.73 1.42 -15.25
C ASP A 51 2.22 1.22 -15.51
N ILE A 52 1.57 0.36 -14.70
CA ILE A 52 0.12 0.13 -14.79
C ILE A 52 -0.65 1.42 -14.46
N GLN A 53 -0.28 2.13 -13.39
CA GLN A 53 -0.91 3.39 -13.02
C GLN A 53 -0.74 4.45 -14.11
N THR A 54 0.47 4.56 -14.67
CA THR A 54 0.78 5.49 -15.76
C THR A 54 -0.10 5.22 -16.98
N TYR A 55 -0.31 3.95 -17.32
CA TYR A 55 -1.21 3.57 -18.40
C TYR A 55 -2.66 4.04 -18.18
N PHE A 56 -3.20 3.89 -16.97
CA PHE A 56 -4.55 4.38 -16.65
C PHE A 56 -4.62 5.91 -16.62
N ALA A 57 -3.59 6.57 -16.08
CA ALA A 57 -3.50 8.03 -16.04
C ALA A 57 -3.50 8.65 -17.44
N GLN A 58 -2.81 8.05 -18.41
CA GLN A 58 -2.83 8.46 -19.83
C GLN A 58 -4.23 8.41 -20.46
N LYS A 59 -5.17 7.67 -19.84
CA LYS A 59 -6.57 7.58 -20.27
C LYS A 59 -7.51 8.43 -19.41
N ASN A 60 -6.98 9.34 -18.59
CA ASN A 60 -7.73 10.14 -17.60
C ASN A 60 -8.58 9.27 -16.67
N ARG A 61 -8.07 8.09 -16.27
CA ARG A 61 -8.73 7.20 -15.31
C ARG A 61 -7.96 7.23 -14.00
N LYS A 62 -8.64 7.56 -12.91
CA LYS A 62 -8.14 7.34 -11.54
C LYS A 62 -8.42 5.89 -11.17
N VAL A 63 -7.39 5.21 -10.66
CA VAL A 63 -7.49 3.85 -10.16
C VAL A 63 -7.47 3.92 -8.65
N ASP A 64 -8.56 3.50 -8.01
CA ASP A 64 -8.65 3.53 -6.54
C ASP A 64 -8.22 2.20 -5.92
N GLN A 65 -8.27 1.11 -6.70
CA GLN A 65 -7.91 -0.23 -6.28
C GLN A 65 -7.60 -1.11 -7.48
N MET A 66 -6.60 -1.98 -7.33
CA MET A 66 -6.34 -3.08 -8.25
C MET A 66 -6.23 -4.38 -7.47
N SER A 67 -6.75 -5.47 -8.03
CA SER A 67 -6.60 -6.81 -7.46
C SER A 67 -6.12 -7.76 -8.54
N PHE A 68 -5.11 -8.55 -8.19
CA PHE A 68 -4.51 -9.56 -9.04
C PHE A 68 -4.53 -10.90 -8.30
N GLY A 69 -5.20 -11.90 -8.88
CA GLY A 69 -5.14 -13.27 -8.41
C GLY A 69 -4.06 -14.04 -9.14
N TYR A 70 -3.24 -14.78 -8.40
CA TYR A 70 -2.22 -15.69 -8.92
C TYR A 70 -2.41 -17.08 -8.29
N ASP A 71 -1.83 -18.11 -8.91
CA ASP A 71 -1.90 -19.48 -8.39
C ASP A 71 -1.30 -19.65 -6.98
N GLY A 72 -0.41 -18.74 -6.57
CA GLY A 72 0.28 -18.76 -5.28
C GLY A 72 -0.17 -17.70 -4.26
N GLY A 73 -1.16 -16.88 -4.59
CA GLY A 73 -1.62 -15.79 -3.72
C GLY A 73 -2.24 -14.64 -4.51
N CYS A 74 -2.60 -13.58 -3.80
CA CYS A 74 -3.28 -12.42 -4.34
C CYS A 74 -2.53 -11.15 -3.98
N LEU A 75 -2.62 -10.16 -4.87
CA LEU A 75 -2.10 -8.82 -4.64
C LEU A 75 -3.28 -7.84 -4.66
N CYS A 76 -3.43 -7.08 -3.59
CA CYS A 76 -4.37 -5.98 -3.48
C CYS A 76 -3.57 -4.68 -3.39
N ILE A 77 -3.81 -3.77 -4.33
CA ILE A 77 -3.19 -2.45 -4.35
C ILE A 77 -4.30 -1.43 -4.12
N VAL A 78 -4.12 -0.59 -3.10
CA VAL A 78 -5.04 0.50 -2.76
C VAL A 78 -4.29 1.81 -2.94
N GLU A 79 -4.89 2.69 -3.73
CA GLU A 79 -4.35 3.99 -4.08
C GLU A 79 -5.09 5.08 -3.31
N ASP A 80 -4.33 6.03 -2.76
CA ASP A 80 -4.85 7.23 -2.10
C ASP A 80 -3.92 8.43 -2.37
N ASP A 81 -4.33 9.24 -3.34
CA ASP A 81 -3.60 10.39 -3.87
C ASP A 81 -2.14 10.09 -4.25
N GLU A 82 -1.16 10.47 -3.42
CA GLU A 82 0.27 10.22 -3.68
C GLU A 82 0.80 8.95 -3.00
N PHE A 83 -0.02 8.32 -2.14
CA PHE A 83 0.34 7.13 -1.40
C PHE A 83 -0.37 5.90 -1.96
N ARG A 84 0.31 4.76 -1.83
CA ARG A 84 -0.28 3.47 -2.15
C ARG A 84 0.17 2.40 -1.18
N LEU A 85 -0.78 1.52 -0.88
CA LEU A 85 -0.52 0.27 -0.18
C LEU A 85 -0.55 -0.88 -1.14
N ILE A 86 0.51 -1.67 -1.15
CA ILE A 86 0.61 -2.93 -1.88
C ILE A 86 0.57 -4.06 -0.85
N VAL A 87 -0.48 -4.87 -0.87
CA VAL A 87 -0.74 -5.92 0.11
C VAL A 87 -0.81 -7.27 -0.58
N MET A 88 0.00 -8.23 -0.13
CA MET A 88 -0.07 -9.61 -0.55
C MET A 88 -0.83 -10.43 0.50
N HIS A 89 -1.82 -11.19 0.03
CA HIS A 89 -2.66 -12.07 0.85
C HIS A 89 -2.84 -13.42 0.13
N MET A 90 -3.34 -14.44 0.80
CA MET A 90 -3.42 -15.80 0.23
C MET A 90 -4.79 -16.09 -0.40
N LEU A 91 -5.87 -15.59 0.18
CA LEU A 91 -7.23 -15.94 -0.22
C LEU A 91 -7.90 -14.82 -1.02
N ALA A 92 -8.44 -15.15 -2.19
CA ALA A 92 -9.05 -14.16 -3.09
C ALA A 92 -10.32 -13.53 -2.53
N ASP A 93 -11.08 -14.26 -1.71
CA ASP A 93 -12.31 -13.78 -1.06
C ASP A 93 -12.06 -12.74 0.05
N GLU A 94 -10.81 -12.60 0.53
CA GLU A 94 -10.43 -11.57 1.50
C GLU A 94 -10.19 -10.20 0.87
N VAL A 95 -10.17 -10.07 -0.47
CA VAL A 95 -9.77 -8.82 -1.16
C VAL A 95 -10.53 -7.58 -0.67
N ASP A 96 -11.84 -7.68 -0.47
CA ASP A 96 -12.68 -6.56 -0.01
C ASP A 96 -12.37 -6.17 1.44
N PHE A 97 -12.14 -7.17 2.30
CA PHE A 97 -11.75 -6.95 3.69
C PHE A 97 -10.37 -6.27 3.76
N ILE A 98 -9.41 -6.77 2.99
CA ILE A 98 -8.06 -6.21 2.92
C ILE A 98 -8.10 -4.79 2.38
N ALA A 99 -8.81 -4.54 1.28
CA ALA A 99 -8.94 -3.21 0.71
C ALA A 99 -9.53 -2.21 1.72
N LYS A 100 -10.56 -2.63 2.47
CA LYS A 100 -11.16 -1.80 3.53
C LYS A 100 -10.18 -1.49 4.65
N ALA A 101 -9.43 -2.48 5.13
CA ALA A 101 -8.42 -2.30 6.16
C ALA A 101 -7.27 -1.38 5.69
N SER A 102 -6.83 -1.54 4.44
CA SER A 102 -5.83 -0.67 3.82
C SER A 102 -6.29 0.78 3.68
N ARG A 103 -7.55 1.02 3.27
CA ARG A 103 -8.12 2.37 3.23
C ARG A 103 -8.21 3.01 4.62
N ALA A 104 -8.61 2.25 5.63
CA ALA A 104 -8.64 2.74 7.00
C ALA A 104 -7.24 3.15 7.49
N PHE A 105 -6.23 2.32 7.21
CA PHE A 105 -4.84 2.68 7.49
C PHE A 105 -4.41 3.96 6.78
N LEU A 106 -4.69 4.11 5.47
CA LEU A 106 -4.29 5.30 4.71
C LEU A 106 -4.96 6.56 5.24
N ALA A 107 -6.25 6.48 5.62
CA ALA A 107 -6.96 7.59 6.24
C ALA A 107 -6.31 8.01 7.57
N ASP A 108 -5.99 7.06 8.45
CA ASP A 108 -5.32 7.34 9.72
C ASP A 108 -3.91 7.94 9.47
N PHE A 109 -3.18 7.39 8.51
CA PHE A 109 -1.86 7.87 8.11
C PHE A 109 -1.88 9.32 7.59
N HIS A 110 -2.89 9.68 6.79
CA HIS A 110 -3.10 11.05 6.33
C HIS A 110 -3.40 12.01 7.49
N LEU A 111 -4.20 11.60 8.47
CA LEU A 111 -4.48 12.40 9.66
C LEU A 111 -3.21 12.68 10.47
N ASP A 112 -2.37 11.66 10.64
CA ASP A 112 -1.09 11.81 11.34
C ASP A 112 -0.15 12.76 10.59
N LEU A 113 -0.04 12.63 9.26
CA LEU A 113 0.75 13.56 8.43
C LEU A 113 0.25 15.00 8.55
N PHE A 114 -1.06 15.19 8.53
CA PHE A 114 -1.68 16.51 8.65
C PHE A 114 -1.44 17.15 10.03
N ALA A 115 -1.57 16.35 11.10
CA ALA A 115 -1.28 16.81 12.46
C ALA A 115 0.18 17.25 12.63
N GLU A 116 1.12 16.53 12.01
CA GLU A 116 2.53 16.91 12.02
C GLU A 116 2.81 18.20 11.23
N GLN A 117 2.16 18.39 10.08
CA GLN A 117 2.28 19.63 9.30
C GLN A 117 1.87 20.84 10.15
N ILE A 118 0.69 20.77 10.79
CA ILE A 118 0.20 21.80 11.71
C ILE A 118 1.19 22.05 12.86
N ALA A 119 1.69 20.98 13.49
CA ALA A 119 2.63 21.09 14.60
C ALA A 119 3.99 21.69 14.18
N SER A 120 4.39 21.47 12.93
CA SER A 120 5.63 22.01 12.35
C SER A 120 5.54 23.47 11.88
N GLY A 121 4.33 24.07 11.90
CA GLY A 121 4.11 25.47 11.52
C GLY A 121 4.10 25.73 10.01
N ASN A 122 3.88 24.69 9.21
CA ASN A 122 3.62 24.78 7.77
C ASN A 122 2.12 24.65 7.46
#